data_AF-A0A2T3CHD9-F1
#
_entry.id   AF-A0A2T3CHD9-F1
#
_cell.length_a   1.000
_cell.length_b   1.000
_cell.length_c   1.000
_cell.angle_alpha   90.00
_cell.angle_beta   90.00
_cell.angle_gamma   90.00
#
_symmetry.space_group_name_H-M   'P 1'
#
loop_
_entity.id
_entity.type
_entity.pdbx_description
1 polymer ?
#
loop_
_entity_poly.entity_id
_entity_poly.type
_entity_poly.pdbx_seq_one_letter_code
_entity_poly.pdbx_strand_id
1 'polypeptide(L)'
;MFRPRSVIAVLTSLVLVAGSAGALADPGGNGQGHGKGNSQKAQGHSGQGQGKASDWSHGPSVDRGSVLSVLTSYRDYWSPGAALPPGIQKNLARGKPLPPGIAKKLDGRLLGHLPRYEGYEWQQVGTDLILVAIATGIIYEVLNGALD
;
A
#
# COMPACT_ATOMS: atom_id res chain seq x y z
N MET A 1 34.51 15.46 33.75
CA MET A 1 34.85 16.71 33.03
C MET A 1 35.10 16.38 31.57
N PHE A 2 34.92 17.37 30.68
CA PHE A 2 35.01 17.35 29.21
C PHE A 2 33.69 17.24 28.43
N ARG A 3 33.17 18.43 28.11
CA ARG A 3 32.18 18.74 27.07
C ARG A 3 32.95 19.18 25.82
N PRO A 4 32.54 18.80 24.60
CA PRO A 4 32.83 19.59 23.41
C PRO A 4 31.60 20.38 22.94
N ARG A 5 31.92 21.56 22.40
CA ARG A 5 31.06 22.71 22.09
C ARG A 5 30.45 22.62 20.68
N SER A 6 29.40 23.42 20.52
CA SER A 6 28.59 23.71 19.35
C SER A 6 29.35 23.92 18.03
N VAL A 7 28.70 23.53 16.93
CA VAL A 7 28.83 24.20 15.64
C VAL A 7 27.42 24.49 15.11
N ILE A 8 27.16 25.76 14.85
CA ILE A 8 25.96 26.34 14.23
C ILE A 8 26.31 26.56 12.76
N ALA A 9 25.43 26.14 11.84
CA ALA A 9 25.42 26.52 10.43
C ALA A 9 23.93 26.53 10.00
N VAL A 10 23.23 27.66 9.92
CA VAL A 10 23.24 28.78 8.95
C VAL A 10 22.80 28.36 7.53
N LEU A 11 21.52 28.70 7.26
CA LEU A 11 20.88 29.17 6.02
C LEU A 11 20.84 28.26 4.79
N THR A 12 19.62 28.06 4.24
CA THR A 12 19.10 28.91 3.15
C THR A 12 17.63 28.59 2.88
N SER A 13 16.77 29.59 3.02
CA SER A 13 15.36 29.56 2.61
C SER A 13 15.27 29.80 1.11
N LEU A 14 14.63 28.89 0.37
CA LEU A 14 14.29 29.10 -1.04
C LEU A 14 12.78 29.36 -1.15
N VAL A 15 12.41 30.62 -1.33
CA VAL A 15 11.04 31.04 -1.69
C VAL A 15 10.90 30.89 -3.20
N LEU A 16 10.00 30.02 -3.64
CA LEU A 16 9.53 29.95 -5.02
C LEU A 16 8.20 30.71 -5.12
N VAL A 17 8.26 31.90 -5.73
CA VAL A 17 7.08 32.63 -6.20
C VAL A 17 6.98 32.39 -7.71
N ALA A 18 5.84 31.86 -8.15
CA ALA A 18 5.46 31.86 -9.56
C ALA A 18 3.95 32.04 -9.64
N GLY A 19 3.53 33.23 -10.04
CA GLY A 19 2.14 33.54 -10.37
C GLY A 19 1.80 33.06 -11.78
N SER A 20 0.52 32.80 -12.01
CA SER A 20 -0.11 32.78 -13.33
C SER A 20 -1.59 33.05 -13.15
N ALA A 21 -2.01 34.28 -13.50
CA ALA A 21 -3.40 34.62 -13.70
C ALA A 21 -3.84 34.06 -15.06
N GLY A 22 -4.89 33.23 -15.05
CA GLY A 22 -5.61 32.80 -16.24
C GLY A 22 -7.10 32.97 -15.99
N ALA A 23 -7.61 34.18 -16.25
CA ALA A 23 -9.03 34.36 -16.51
C ALA A 23 -9.27 33.94 -17.96
N LEU A 24 -10.35 33.20 -18.22
CA LEU A 24 -11.35 33.44 -19.27
C LEU A 24 -12.40 32.32 -19.20
N ALA A 25 -13.65 32.74 -19.07
CA ALA A 25 -14.84 31.92 -19.10
C ALA A 25 -15.12 31.40 -20.52
N ASP A 26 -15.69 30.20 -20.62
CA ASP A 26 -16.48 29.78 -21.78
C ASP A 26 -17.85 29.28 -21.28
N PRO A 27 -18.96 29.95 -21.62
CA PRO A 27 -20.30 29.47 -21.41
C PRO A 27 -20.83 28.85 -22.71
N GLY A 28 -20.61 27.56 -22.91
CA GLY A 28 -21.10 26.83 -24.08
C GLY A 28 -22.24 25.86 -23.72
N GLY A 29 -23.48 26.35 -23.75
CA GLY A 29 -24.66 25.48 -23.81
C GLY A 29 -24.86 24.91 -25.22
N ASN A 30 -25.45 23.72 -25.34
CA ASN A 30 -26.67 23.44 -26.11
C ASN A 30 -26.88 21.92 -26.23
N GLY A 31 -28.12 21.47 -26.11
CA GLY A 31 -28.51 20.08 -26.19
C GLY A 31 -28.84 19.60 -27.60
N GLN A 32 -28.89 18.28 -27.77
CA GLN A 32 -29.66 17.47 -28.72
C GLN A 32 -29.10 16.04 -28.54
N GLY A 33 -29.83 14.94 -28.40
CA GLY A 33 -31.13 14.57 -28.95
C GLY A 33 -30.94 13.33 -29.83
N HIS A 34 -31.51 12.19 -29.40
CA HIS A 34 -31.89 11.00 -30.17
C HIS A 34 -30.84 9.99 -30.69
N GLY A 35 -31.13 8.69 -30.51
CA GLY A 35 -30.53 7.61 -31.29
C GLY A 35 -30.65 6.20 -30.69
N LYS A 36 -31.82 5.58 -30.82
CA LYS A 36 -32.13 4.20 -30.42
C LYS A 36 -31.42 3.20 -31.36
N GLY A 37 -30.73 2.20 -30.81
CA GLY A 37 -30.14 1.11 -31.60
C GLY A 37 -29.88 -0.14 -30.74
N ASN A 38 -30.81 -1.08 -30.78
CA ASN A 38 -30.67 -2.41 -30.21
C ASN A 38 -30.24 -3.36 -31.33
N SER A 39 -29.15 -4.13 -31.15
CA SER A 39 -29.13 -5.57 -31.40
C SER A 39 -27.73 -6.20 -31.30
N GLN A 40 -27.77 -7.43 -30.78
CA GLN A 40 -26.89 -8.59 -31.06
C GLN A 40 -25.70 -8.89 -30.15
N LYS A 41 -25.73 -10.16 -29.74
CA LYS A 41 -24.91 -10.84 -28.75
C LYS A 41 -23.51 -11.11 -29.30
N ALA A 42 -22.50 -11.02 -28.44
CA ALA A 42 -21.34 -11.89 -28.49
C ALA A 42 -20.79 -12.12 -27.09
N GLN A 43 -20.50 -13.38 -26.83
CA GLN A 43 -20.13 -13.98 -25.57
C GLN A 43 -18.61 -13.90 -25.37
N GLY A 44 -18.19 -13.59 -24.14
CA GLY A 44 -16.85 -13.90 -23.63
C GLY A 44 -15.82 -12.78 -23.73
N HIS A 45 -15.53 -12.10 -22.62
CA HIS A 45 -14.37 -12.42 -21.77
C HIS A 45 -14.41 -11.53 -20.52
N SER A 46 -14.08 -12.17 -19.40
CA SER A 46 -13.71 -11.61 -18.10
C SER A 46 -13.58 -10.10 -18.05
N GLY A 47 -14.50 -9.46 -17.32
CA GLY A 47 -14.34 -8.10 -16.83
C GLY A 47 -13.12 -8.03 -15.92
N GLN A 48 -11.95 -7.80 -16.51
CA GLN A 48 -10.78 -7.36 -15.79
C GLN A 48 -11.06 -5.92 -15.39
N GLY A 49 -11.61 -5.76 -14.19
CA GLY A 49 -11.65 -4.48 -13.51
C GLY A 49 -10.22 -3.98 -13.38
N GLN A 50 -9.75 -3.23 -14.37
CA GLN A 50 -8.58 -2.38 -14.30
C GLN A 50 -8.89 -1.23 -13.34
N GLY A 51 -8.98 -1.57 -12.05
CA GLY A 51 -8.66 -0.63 -11.01
C GLY A 51 -7.22 -0.22 -11.29
N LYS A 52 -7.02 1.06 -11.63
CA LYS A 52 -5.73 1.66 -11.94
C LYS A 52 -4.62 1.01 -11.11
N ALA A 53 -3.84 0.12 -11.73
CA ALA A 53 -2.58 -0.35 -11.20
C ALA A 53 -1.67 0.87 -11.18
N SER A 54 -1.75 1.60 -10.09
CA SER A 54 -1.01 2.82 -9.83
C SER A 54 0.44 2.43 -9.63
N ASP A 55 1.20 2.33 -10.72
CA ASP A 55 2.64 2.59 -10.75
C ASP A 55 3.54 1.86 -9.70
N TRP A 56 3.10 0.72 -9.17
CA TRP A 56 3.91 -0.17 -8.32
C TRP A 56 4.95 -0.96 -9.12
N SER A 57 5.15 -0.60 -10.40
CA SER A 57 6.00 -1.27 -11.38
C SER A 57 7.46 -1.45 -10.94
N HIS A 58 7.90 -0.69 -9.94
CA HIS A 58 9.28 -0.71 -9.42
C HIS A 58 9.42 -1.40 -8.05
N GLY A 59 8.34 -1.93 -7.48
CA GLY A 59 8.41 -2.63 -6.21
C GLY A 59 8.74 -4.12 -6.36
N PRO A 60 9.04 -4.81 -5.24
CA PRO A 60 9.33 -6.24 -5.27
C PRO A 60 8.16 -7.05 -5.81
N SER A 61 8.47 -8.08 -6.61
CA SER A 61 7.48 -9.10 -6.98
C SER A 61 7.33 -10.07 -5.81
N VAL A 62 6.13 -10.14 -5.24
CA VAL A 62 5.83 -11.02 -4.11
C VAL A 62 5.07 -12.24 -4.60
N ASP A 63 5.68 -13.42 -4.49
CA ASP A 63 4.96 -14.68 -4.68
C ASP A 63 4.16 -15.04 -3.42
N ARG A 64 2.87 -14.72 -3.44
CA ARG A 64 1.94 -15.01 -2.34
C ARG A 64 1.85 -16.49 -2.02
N GLY A 65 1.94 -17.37 -3.02
CA GLY A 65 1.85 -18.82 -2.81
C GLY A 65 3.05 -19.34 -2.03
N SER A 66 4.25 -18.89 -2.40
CA SER A 66 5.47 -19.20 -1.65
C SER A 66 5.43 -18.68 -0.21
N VAL A 67 4.97 -17.43 -0.01
CA VAL A 67 4.82 -16.85 1.33
C VAL A 67 3.84 -17.64 2.19
N LEU A 68 2.67 -18.01 1.66
CA LEU A 68 1.67 -18.81 2.39
C LEU A 68 2.18 -20.22 2.69
N SER A 69 2.95 -20.82 1.78
CA SER A 69 3.58 -22.12 1.98
C SER A 69 4.58 -22.10 3.15
N VAL A 70 5.44 -21.07 3.20
CA VAL A 70 6.34 -20.84 4.34
C VAL A 70 5.54 -20.64 5.61
N LEU A 71 4.53 -19.77 5.58
CA LEU A 71 3.73 -19.44 6.75
C LEU A 71 3.00 -20.68 7.31
N THR A 72 2.54 -21.57 6.44
CA THR A 72 1.93 -22.85 6.82
C THR A 72 2.96 -23.84 7.37
N SER A 73 4.15 -23.91 6.75
CA SER A 73 5.24 -24.80 7.18
C SER A 73 5.80 -24.43 8.56
N TYR A 74 5.77 -23.14 8.89
CA TYR A 74 6.28 -22.57 10.15
C TYR A 74 5.14 -22.04 11.03
N ARG A 75 3.95 -22.67 10.95
CA ARG A 75 2.75 -22.30 11.69
C ARG A 75 2.98 -22.19 13.20
N ASP A 76 3.85 -23.02 13.77
CA ASP A 76 4.18 -23.01 15.21
C ASP A 76 4.81 -21.69 15.69
N TYR A 77 5.40 -20.93 14.78
CA TYR A 77 5.96 -19.60 15.05
C TYR A 77 5.00 -18.46 14.71
N TRP A 78 3.81 -18.77 14.18
CA TRP A 78 2.76 -17.82 13.93
C TRP A 78 1.82 -17.71 15.13
N SER A 79 1.77 -16.53 15.73
CA SER A 79 0.88 -16.24 16.86
C SER A 79 -0.11 -15.14 16.46
N PRO A 80 -1.24 -15.47 15.80
CA PRO A 80 -2.21 -14.48 15.37
C PRO A 80 -2.75 -13.71 16.59
N GLY A 81 -2.86 -12.39 16.45
CA GLY A 81 -3.57 -11.57 17.42
C GLY A 81 -5.08 -11.61 17.19
N ALA A 82 -5.81 -10.80 17.95
CA ALA A 82 -7.22 -10.56 17.66
C ALA A 82 -7.39 -9.98 16.24
N ALA A 83 -8.42 -10.44 15.53
CA ALA A 83 -8.79 -9.88 14.25
C ALA A 83 -9.04 -8.38 14.35
N LEU A 84 -8.71 -7.65 13.28
CA LEU A 84 -8.88 -6.21 13.25
C LEU A 84 -10.36 -5.81 13.23
N PRO A 85 -10.75 -4.73 13.93
CA PRO A 85 -12.10 -4.18 13.79
C PRO A 85 -12.39 -3.80 12.32
N PRO A 86 -13.64 -3.91 11.84
CA PRO A 86 -13.98 -3.69 10.43
C PRO A 86 -13.56 -2.32 9.89
N GLY A 87 -13.58 -1.28 10.72
CA GLY A 87 -13.14 0.07 10.34
C GLY A 87 -11.63 0.19 10.10
N ILE A 88 -10.82 -0.57 10.84
CA ILE A 88 -9.36 -0.60 10.68
C ILE A 88 -8.98 -1.48 9.48
N GLN A 89 -9.64 -2.63 9.34
CA GLN A 89 -9.39 -3.57 8.24
C GLN A 89 -9.60 -2.91 6.86
N LYS A 90 -10.64 -2.08 6.71
CA LYS A 90 -10.90 -1.30 5.49
C LYS A 90 -9.79 -0.30 5.14
N ASN A 91 -8.99 0.12 6.12
CA ASN A 91 -7.87 1.03 5.94
C ASN A 91 -6.54 0.30 5.73
N LEU A 92 -6.48 -1.00 6.03
CA LEU A 92 -5.34 -1.86 5.73
C LEU A 92 -5.38 -2.27 4.25
N ALA A 93 -4.85 -1.39 3.40
CA ALA A 93 -4.82 -1.62 1.96
C ALA A 93 -3.46 -1.24 1.36
N ARG A 94 -3.10 -1.90 0.26
CA ARG A 94 -1.89 -1.59 -0.51
C ARG A 94 -1.86 -0.12 -0.90
N GLY A 95 -0.68 0.48 -0.83
CA GLY A 95 -0.42 1.89 -1.12
C GLY A 95 -0.82 2.88 -0.04
N LYS A 96 -1.55 2.44 1.00
CA LYS A 96 -1.87 3.29 2.14
C LYS A 96 -0.78 3.20 3.21
N PRO A 97 -0.57 4.26 4.00
CA PRO A 97 0.27 4.17 5.19
C PRO A 97 -0.35 3.21 6.20
N LEU A 98 0.49 2.39 6.83
CA LEU A 98 0.12 1.52 7.93
C LEU A 98 -0.33 2.37 9.13
N PRO A 99 -1.54 2.14 9.69
CA PRO A 99 -1.93 2.82 10.91
C PRO A 99 -0.94 2.57 12.06
N PRO A 100 -0.60 3.58 12.85
CA PRO A 100 0.35 3.41 13.95
C PRO A 100 -0.21 2.49 15.04
N GLY A 101 0.66 1.71 15.67
CA GLY A 101 0.34 0.94 16.88
C GLY A 101 -0.41 -0.38 16.68
N ILE A 102 -0.80 -0.74 15.45
CA ILE A 102 -1.50 -2.01 15.20
C ILE A 102 -0.58 -3.14 14.71
N ALA A 103 0.59 -2.79 14.18
CA ALA A 103 1.53 -3.76 13.66
C ALA A 103 2.46 -4.31 14.74
N LYS A 104 2.72 -5.60 14.65
CA LYS A 104 3.62 -6.36 15.51
C LYS A 104 4.74 -6.94 14.67
N LYS A 105 5.93 -7.00 15.26
CA LYS A 105 7.06 -7.72 14.67
C LYS A 105 6.74 -9.22 14.64
N LEU A 106 7.09 -9.87 13.54
CA LEU A 106 7.04 -11.33 13.45
C LEU A 106 8.09 -11.96 14.36
N ASP A 107 7.85 -13.21 14.77
CA ASP A 107 8.90 -14.05 15.36
C ASP A 107 10.09 -14.14 14.40
N GLY A 108 11.30 -13.92 14.93
CA GLY A 108 12.53 -13.90 14.11
C GLY A 108 12.79 -15.21 13.37
N ARG A 109 12.30 -16.34 13.91
CA ARG A 109 12.41 -17.66 13.26
C ARG A 109 11.55 -17.71 12.01
N LEU A 110 10.29 -17.30 12.10
CA LEU A 110 9.37 -17.23 10.96
C LEU A 110 9.86 -16.20 9.93
N LEU A 111 10.24 -15.01 10.40
CA LEU A 111 10.77 -13.93 9.54
C LEU A 111 12.01 -14.38 8.77
N GLY A 112 12.84 -15.24 9.37
CA GLY A 112 14.04 -15.80 8.75
C GLY A 112 13.77 -16.64 7.50
N HIS A 113 12.57 -17.23 7.38
CA HIS A 113 12.17 -18.07 6.25
C HIS A 113 11.37 -17.33 5.18
N LEU A 114 10.86 -16.14 5.49
CA LEU A 114 10.13 -15.33 4.52
C LEU A 114 11.08 -14.68 3.50
N PRO A 115 10.63 -14.49 2.24
CA PRO A 115 11.37 -13.73 1.25
C PRO A 115 11.69 -12.32 1.75
N ARG A 116 12.96 -11.90 1.60
CA ARG A 116 13.41 -10.56 1.99
C ARG A 116 13.45 -9.64 0.79
N TYR A 117 12.99 -8.41 0.98
CA TYR A 117 13.03 -7.37 -0.03
C TYR A 117 13.71 -6.14 0.57
N GLU A 118 14.67 -5.57 -0.14
CA GLU A 118 15.42 -4.41 0.33
C GLU A 118 14.48 -3.22 0.55
N GLY A 119 14.55 -2.60 1.74
CA GLY A 119 13.70 -1.47 2.10
C GLY A 119 12.27 -1.86 2.54
N TYR A 120 11.96 -3.16 2.64
CA TYR A 120 10.67 -3.65 3.13
C TYR A 120 10.83 -4.63 4.29
N GLU A 121 9.81 -4.69 5.14
CA GLU A 121 9.74 -5.61 6.27
C GLU A 121 8.37 -6.29 6.35
N TRP A 122 8.38 -7.59 6.64
CA TRP A 122 7.17 -8.33 6.97
C TRP A 122 6.73 -8.02 8.39
N GLN A 123 5.48 -7.64 8.55
CA GLN A 123 4.87 -7.35 9.84
C GLN A 123 3.52 -8.05 9.97
N GLN A 124 3.12 -8.32 11.21
CA GLN A 124 1.85 -8.94 11.52
C GLN A 124 0.87 -7.87 11.99
N VAL A 125 -0.37 -7.92 11.51
CA VAL A 125 -1.44 -7.04 11.96
C VAL A 125 -2.67 -7.87 12.26
N GLY A 126 -2.94 -8.11 13.55
CA GLY A 126 -3.99 -9.04 13.97
C GLY A 126 -3.72 -10.45 13.43
N THR A 127 -4.58 -10.90 12.51
CA THR A 127 -4.54 -12.18 11.78
C THR A 127 -3.85 -12.09 10.42
N ASP A 128 -3.48 -10.87 10.00
CA ASP A 128 -3.00 -10.61 8.65
C ASP A 128 -1.48 -10.47 8.65
N LEU A 129 -0.85 -10.89 7.54
CA LEU A 129 0.56 -10.68 7.26
C LEU A 129 0.70 -9.58 6.21
N ILE A 130 1.52 -8.56 6.47
CA ILE A 130 1.70 -7.43 5.56
C ILE A 130 3.18 -7.19 5.25
N LEU A 131 3.46 -6.71 4.04
CA LEU A 131 4.78 -6.20 3.67
C LEU A 131 4.73 -4.68 3.68
N VAL A 132 5.64 -4.04 4.42
CA VAL A 132 5.64 -2.58 4.62
C VAL A 132 6.98 -1.98 4.21
N ALA A 133 6.97 -0.85 3.50
CA ALA A 133 8.16 -0.09 3.20
C ALA A 133 8.69 0.61 4.46
N ILE A 134 9.94 0.34 4.85
CA ILE A 134 10.51 0.79 6.13
C ILE A 134 10.59 2.32 6.19
N ALA A 135 10.97 2.96 5.08
CA ALA A 135 11.18 4.41 5.02
C ALA A 135 9.87 5.22 5.12
N THR A 136 8.77 4.69 4.60
CA THR A 136 7.51 5.44 4.44
C THR A 136 6.35 4.89 5.27
N GLY A 137 6.48 3.67 5.80
CA GLY A 137 5.37 2.95 6.44
C GLY A 137 4.26 2.54 5.49
N ILE A 138 4.48 2.62 4.17
CA ILE A 138 3.45 2.29 3.18
C ILE A 138 3.32 0.77 3.05
N ILE A 139 2.07 0.30 3.10
CA ILE A 139 1.73 -1.11 2.90
C ILE A 139 1.91 -1.45 1.43
N TYR A 140 2.75 -2.43 1.15
CA TYR A 140 3.02 -2.91 -0.20
C TYR A 140 2.20 -4.15 -0.54
N GLU A 141 2.06 -5.08 0.40
CA GLU A 141 1.30 -6.31 0.24
C GLU A 141 0.50 -6.63 1.50
N VAL A 142 -0.67 -7.26 1.33
CA VAL A 142 -1.55 -7.71 2.40
C VAL A 142 -2.00 -9.15 2.11
N LEU A 143 -1.71 -10.04 3.05
CA LEU A 143 -2.22 -11.40 3.11
C LEU A 143 -3.24 -11.45 4.25
N ASN A 144 -4.51 -11.27 3.88
CA ASN A 144 -5.62 -11.30 4.85
C ASN A 144 -5.87 -12.73 5.33
N GLY A 145 -6.15 -12.87 6.62
CA GLY A 145 -6.43 -14.16 7.25
C GLY A 145 -5.37 -15.18 6.83
N ALA A 146 -4.09 -14.81 6.95
CA ALA A 146 -2.99 -15.51 6.28
C ALA A 146 -2.92 -17.01 6.65
N LEU A 147 -3.62 -17.36 7.73
CA LEU A 147 -3.67 -18.65 8.38
C LEU A 147 -5.02 -18.91 9.09
N ASP A 148 -6.04 -18.08 8.85
CA ASP A 148 -7.40 -18.21 9.43
C ASP A 148 -8.18 -19.36 8.77
#